data_AF-A0A7X5BJH1-F1
#
_entry.id   AF-A0A7X5BJH1-F1
#
_cell.length_a   1.000
_cell.length_b   1.000
_cell.length_c   1.000
_cell.angle_alpha   90.00
_cell.angle_beta   90.00
_cell.angle_gamma   90.00
#
_symmetry.space_group_name_H-M   'P 1'
#
loop_
_entity.id
_entity.type
_entity.pdbx_description
1 polymer ?
#
loop_
_entity_poly.entity_id
_entity_poly.type
_entity_poly.pdbx_seq_one_letter_code
_entity_poly.pdbx_strand_id
1 'polypeptide(L)' 'ENAPQRQAFVTILDKQIIDIPHPLPDQEDQEYWIYVQKGLGPKREFQVGPHYFHALKPGDQGELTYQGRKFLHFALTR' A
#
# COMPACT_ATOMS: atom_id res chain seq x y z
N GLU A 1 11.04 -15.24 -7.72
CA GLU A 1 10.64 -13.99 -7.02
C GLU A 1 11.84 -13.33 -6.30
N ASN A 2 12.85 -12.85 -7.04
CA ASN A 2 14.04 -12.20 -6.46
C ASN A 2 14.07 -10.70 -6.78
N ALA A 3 12.95 -10.01 -6.59
CA ALA A 3 12.95 -8.55 -6.73
C ALA A 3 13.71 -7.94 -5.54
N PRO A 4 14.71 -7.06 -5.76
CA PRO A 4 15.43 -6.45 -4.67
C PRO A 4 14.50 -5.58 -3.84
N GLN A 5 14.75 -5.53 -2.52
CA GLN A 5 14.07 -4.57 -1.65
C GLN A 5 14.41 -3.16 -2.10
N ARG A 6 13.39 -2.31 -2.17
CA ARG A 6 13.50 -0.90 -2.53
C ARG A 6 12.82 -0.05 -1.48
N GLN A 7 13.38 1.13 -1.28
CA GLN A 7 12.83 2.19 -0.45
C GLN A 7 12.59 3.42 -1.31
N ALA A 8 11.48 4.10 -1.07
CA ALA A 8 11.16 5.34 -1.75
C ALA A 8 10.32 6.24 -0.85
N PHE A 9 10.68 7.52 -0.79
CA PHE A 9 9.83 8.54 -0.22
C PHE A 9 8.64 8.79 -1.15
N VAL A 10 7.42 8.62 -0.64
CA VAL A 10 6.19 8.74 -1.42
C VAL A 10 5.12 9.50 -0.65
N THR A 11 4.12 10.00 -1.37
CA THR A 11 2.90 10.56 -0.82
C THR A 11 1.75 9.60 -1.09
N ILE A 12 0.92 9.34 -0.07
CA ILE A 12 -0.34 8.61 -0.21
C ILE A 12 -1.33 9.53 -0.94
N LEU A 13 -1.75 9.15 -2.13
CA LEU A 13 -2.73 9.90 -2.91
C LEU A 13 -4.15 9.55 -2.51
N ASP A 14 -4.43 8.26 -2.34
CA ASP A 14 -5.77 7.74 -2.13
C ASP A 14 -5.71 6.31 -1.58
N LYS A 15 -6.85 5.78 -1.14
CA LYS A 15 -6.99 4.38 -0.73
C LYS A 15 -8.33 3.80 -1.17
N GLN A 16 -8.36 2.50 -1.40
CA GLN A 16 -9.53 1.78 -1.86
C GLN A 16 -9.70 0.47 -1.09
N ILE A 17 -10.95 0.13 -0.78
CA ILE A 17 -11.35 -1.19 -0.30
C ILE A 17 -12.04 -1.89 -1.46
N ILE A 18 -11.72 -3.16 -1.67
CA ILE A 18 -12.39 -4.02 -2.66
C ILE A 18 -12.99 -5.20 -1.92
N ASP A 19 -14.31 -5.31 -1.91
CA ASP A 19 -14.99 -6.49 -1.37
C ASP A 19 -14.75 -7.69 -2.28
N ILE A 20 -14.34 -8.81 -1.69
CA ILE A 20 -14.15 -10.07 -2.41
C ILE A 20 -15.49 -10.81 -2.44
N PRO A 21 -16.11 -11.01 -3.62
CA PRO A 21 -17.37 -11.74 -3.69
C PRO A 21 -17.13 -13.23 -3.45
N HIS A 22 -17.83 -13.80 -2.47
CA HIS A 22 -17.75 -15.22 -2.08
C HIS A 22 -16.33 -15.64 -1.63
N PRO A 23 -15.81 -15.08 -0.51
CA PRO A 23 -14.53 -15.50 0.02
C PRO A 23 -14.59 -16.99 0.41
N LEU A 24 -13.48 -17.71 0.19
CA LEU A 24 -13.35 -19.06 0.71
C LEU A 24 -13.37 -19.04 2.26
N PRO A 25 -13.72 -20.15 2.92
CA PRO A 25 -13.45 -20.31 4.35
C PRO A 25 -11.96 -20.01 4.59
N ASP A 26 -11.64 -19.12 5.53
CA ASP A 26 -10.30 -18.61 5.85
C ASP A 26 -9.69 -17.56 4.91
N GLN A 27 -10.43 -17.06 3.91
CA GLN A 27 -10.01 -15.92 3.10
C GLN A 27 -10.55 -14.61 3.69
N GLU A 28 -9.75 -13.54 3.63
CA GLU A 28 -10.26 -12.20 3.92
C GLU A 28 -11.40 -11.85 2.94
N ASP A 29 -12.44 -11.20 3.44
CA ASP A 29 -13.59 -10.74 2.68
C ASP A 29 -13.32 -9.41 1.95
N GLN A 30 -12.18 -8.76 2.23
CA GLN A 30 -11.82 -7.46 1.69
C GLN A 30 -10.33 -7.37 1.34
N GLU A 31 -10.02 -6.67 0.24
CA GLU A 31 -8.67 -6.23 -0.08
C GLU A 31 -8.50 -4.73 0.20
N TYR A 32 -7.39 -4.37 0.83
CA TYR A 32 -7.07 -2.99 1.16
C TYR A 32 -5.93 -2.49 0.27
N TRP A 33 -6.20 -1.47 -0.52
CA TRP A 33 -5.27 -0.91 -1.48
C TRP A 33 -4.94 0.54 -1.14
N ILE A 34 -3.66 0.91 -1.25
CA ILE A 34 -3.20 2.30 -1.20
C ILE A 34 -2.60 2.72 -2.53
N TYR A 35 -2.79 3.99 -2.86
CA TYR A 35 -2.22 4.61 -4.04
C TYR A 35 -1.16 5.62 -3.62
N VAL A 36 0.04 5.50 -4.19
CA VAL A 36 1.19 6.33 -3.83
C VAL A 36 1.81 7.00 -5.04
N GLN A 37 2.47 8.13 -4.80
CA GLN A 37 3.27 8.82 -5.81
C GLN A 37 4.65 9.18 -5.25
N LYS A 38 5.69 8.89 -6.04
CA LYS A 38 7.06 9.32 -5.74
C LYS A 38 7.32 10.68 -6.40
N GLY A 39 7.12 11.79 -5.69
CA GLY A 39 7.27 13.14 -6.26
C GLY A 39 6.37 13.34 -7.47
N LEU A 40 6.92 13.78 -8.61
CA LEU A 40 6.21 13.89 -9.90
C LEU A 40 6.22 12.58 -10.72
N GLY A 41 6.60 11.46 -10.12
CA GLY A 41 6.66 10.17 -10.77
C GLY A 41 5.28 9.52 -11.03
N PRO A 42 5.26 8.33 -11.65
CA PRO A 42 4.02 7.61 -11.89
C PRO A 42 3.35 7.18 -10.57
N LYS A 43 2.01 7.17 -10.59
CA LYS A 43 1.20 6.57 -9.53
C LYS A 43 1.46 5.06 -9.46
N ARG A 44 1.50 4.52 -8.24
CA ARG A 44 1.61 3.08 -7.98
C ARG A 44 0.57 2.67 -6.95
N GLU A 45 0.21 1.39 -6.99
CA GLU A 45 -0.74 0.78 -6.08
C GLU A 45 -0.08 -0.36 -5.31
N PHE A 46 -0.46 -0.50 -4.05
CA PHE A 46 0.02 -1.56 -3.18
C PHE A 46 -1.14 -2.08 -2.35
N GLN A 47 -1.30 -3.40 -2.35
CA GLN A 47 -2.13 -4.08 -1.37
C GLN A 47 -1.42 -4.03 -0.02
N VAL A 48 -2.16 -3.65 1.02
CA VAL A 48 -1.67 -3.53 2.39
C VAL A 48 -2.58 -4.30 3.33
N GLY A 49 -2.10 -4.57 4.54
CA GLY A 49 -2.97 -5.11 5.59
C GLY A 49 -3.92 -4.03 6.15
N PRO A 50 -5.05 -4.44 6.75
CA PRO A 50 -6.04 -3.53 7.32
C PRO A 50 -5.44 -2.55 8.35
N HIS A 51 -4.44 -3.00 9.12
CA HIS A 51 -3.75 -2.16 10.11
C HIS A 51 -3.09 -0.92 9.48
N TYR A 52 -2.38 -1.08 8.34
CA TYR A 52 -1.80 0.04 7.63
C TYR A 52 -2.87 0.90 6.96
N PHE A 53 -3.87 0.25 6.37
CA PHE A 53 -4.95 0.96 5.68
C PHE A 53 -5.67 1.95 6.60
N HIS A 54 -6.01 1.54 7.81
CA HIS A 54 -6.68 2.41 8.78
C HIS A 54 -5.76 3.48 9.38
N ALA A 55 -4.46 3.21 9.50
CA ALA A 55 -3.48 4.14 10.06
C ALA A 55 -3.08 5.28 9.10
N LEU A 56 -2.92 4.96 7.81
CA LEU A 56 -2.51 5.93 6.78
C LEU A 56 -3.65 6.89 6.43
N LYS A 57 -3.38 7.99 5.73
CA LYS A 57 -4.38 8.93 5.18
C LYS A 57 -3.91 9.50 3.84
N PRO A 58 -4.81 9.84 2.90
CA PRO A 58 -4.45 10.66 1.75
C PRO A 58 -3.74 11.95 2.20
N GLY A 59 -2.62 12.27 1.58
CA GLY A 59 -1.73 13.37 1.96
C GLY A 59 -0.55 12.95 2.84
N ASP A 60 -0.59 11.79 3.50
CA ASP A 60 0.53 11.31 4.31
C ASP A 60 1.76 11.10 3.44
N GLN A 61 2.91 11.56 3.93
CA GLN A 61 4.20 11.38 3.28
C GLN A 61 5.08 10.46 4.14
N GLY A 62 5.92 9.67 3.48
CA GLY A 62 6.77 8.74 4.22
C GLY A 62 7.60 7.84 3.34
N GLU A 63 8.41 7.01 3.99
CA GLU A 63 9.24 6.04 3.32
C GLU A 63 8.49 4.72 3.14
N LEU A 64 8.23 4.37 1.88
CA LEU A 64 7.65 3.08 1.48
C LEU A 64 8.77 2.08 1.20
N THR A 65 8.73 0.93 1.88
CA THR A 65 9.59 -0.22 1.61
C THR A 65 8.80 -1.31 0.89
N TYR A 66 9.31 -1.77 -0.26
CA TYR A 66 8.63 -2.76 -1.10
C TYR A 66 9.59 -3.68 -1.86
N GLN A 67 9.09 -4.83 -2.30
CA GLN A 67 9.81 -5.80 -3.14
C GLN A 67 8.97 -6.14 -4.38
N GLY A 68 9.35 -5.61 -5.55
CA GLY A 68 8.54 -5.75 -6.77
C GLY A 68 7.19 -5.04 -6.62
N ARG A 69 6.10 -5.82 -6.49
CA ARG A 69 4.74 -5.33 -6.19
C ARG A 69 4.30 -5.56 -4.74
N LYS A 70 5.13 -6.25 -3.95
CA LYS A 70 4.83 -6.60 -2.57
C LYS A 70 5.13 -5.42 -1.65
N PHE A 71 4.10 -4.96 -0.93
CA PHE A 71 4.27 -4.04 0.18
C PHE A 71 4.98 -4.73 1.35
N LEU A 72 5.94 -4.05 1.98
CA LEU A 72 6.60 -4.55 3.19
C LEU A 72 6.33 -3.64 4.39
N HIS A 73 6.54 -2.33 4.23
CA HIS A 73 6.41 -1.38 5.34
C HIS A 73 6.21 0.05 4.83
N PHE A 74 5.59 0.89 5.65
CA PHE A 74 5.51 2.34 5.45
C PHE A 74 5.86 3.06 6.74
N ALA A 75 6.90 3.88 6.71
CA ALA A 75 7.31 4.73 7.82
C ALA A 75 6.81 6.16 7.60
N LEU A 76 5.77 6.55 8.35
CA LEU A 76 5.18 7.89 8.28
C LEU A 76 6.20 8.95 8.68
N THR A 77 6.36 9.98 7.84
CA THR A 77 7.17 11.16 8.13
C THR A 77 6.24 12.36 8.23
N ARG A 78 6.21 13.02 9.39
CA ARG A 78 5.36 14.19 9.65
C ARG A 78 6.10 15.49 9.39
#